data_AF-E6QYS6-F1
#
_entry.id   AF-E6QYS6-F1
#
_cell.length_a   1.000
_cell.length_b   1.000
_cell.length_c   1.000
_cell.angle_alpha   90.00
_cell.angle_beta   90.00
_cell.angle_gamma   90.00
#
_symmetry.space_group_name_H-M   'P 1'
#
loop_
_entity.id
_entity.type
_entity.pdbx_description
1 polymer ?
#
loop_
_entity_poly.entity_id
_entity_poly.type
_entity_poly.pdbx_seq_one_letter_code
_entity_poly.pdbx_strand_id
1 'polypeptide(L)'
;MTDRHIFPDHKTLVFRSIRGLVASHPYLSLIPSQKVVYRADHDPSKVSLICGGGSGHEPGTVGFVGAGLLTASVAGDVFASPSARQVMEAIKRVHSDKGTILIITNYTGDNLHFGLAKLMAQSAGLKNVELVVVGDDVSVPKSRGKYVGRRCLAGITLVCKILGAASEVDVEFRDLVTLGRSLSANTASIAMALDHCHVPGRSGEADWHLPEGKVEIGLGLHNETGVFSIPQPPPDVLINKLLDLLLKQDDPERSFVKFKDGDELVLLVNNMGGMSVLEMGSVVDEVLIQLESRGIVPTRILNGPFMGSMNMPGISLSLLNLTNVAEECSFVDTSKLIGFLDAPHNSVAWPATSQIYPLPEKLANRKREDKFVDVEEEKKEEVTGGPQLFGDKELIRKAMKQAAEDVLASEPKLTKWDTIVGDGDCGETCALGAQATLKALKEGLGSDGELVHFFRVLTEVIDGSMGGTLGAIFSIFLAGLTTALIDAASSSNGAPELTPAFFGQVTSSALETLKARTAARVGHRTVMDALIPFGETLAESGDLKKAVEACRQGGESTVDLQAKLGRATYVGQLEGDMPPDPGAMAFVTVVEGILKAYSS
;
A
#
# COMPACT_ATOMS: atom_id res chain seq x y z
N MET A 1 3.40 -10.67 13.05
CA MET A 1 4.19 -10.79 11.80
C MET A 1 4.68 -12.22 11.58
N THR A 2 5.06 -12.59 10.35
CA THR A 2 5.65 -13.93 10.09
C THR A 2 7.12 -13.99 10.50
N ASP A 3 7.48 -15.05 11.22
CA ASP A 3 8.86 -15.48 11.51
C ASP A 3 9.41 -16.44 10.44
N ARG A 4 8.58 -16.79 9.45
CA ARG A 4 8.95 -17.68 8.34
C ARG A 4 9.70 -16.93 7.25
N HIS A 5 10.81 -17.50 6.82
CA HIS A 5 11.67 -16.99 5.74
C HIS A 5 11.96 -18.10 4.74
N ILE A 6 12.11 -17.74 3.46
CA ILE A 6 12.54 -18.69 2.41
C ILE A 6 13.91 -19.30 2.74
N PHE A 7 14.80 -18.48 3.34
CA PHE A 7 16.11 -18.92 3.81
C PHE A 7 16.10 -18.94 5.35
N PRO A 8 16.30 -20.09 5.99
CA PRO A 8 16.14 -20.22 7.45
C PRO A 8 17.33 -19.69 8.26
N ASP A 9 18.46 -19.33 7.63
CA ASP A 9 19.68 -18.85 8.30
C ASP A 9 20.26 -17.60 7.60
N HIS A 10 20.44 -16.53 8.36
CA HIS A 10 21.01 -15.27 7.91
C HIS A 10 22.49 -15.36 7.49
N LYS A 11 23.27 -16.32 7.99
CA LYS A 11 24.73 -16.39 7.78
C LYS A 11 25.15 -16.45 6.31
N THR A 12 24.32 -17.02 5.43
CA THR A 12 24.62 -17.09 3.99
C THR A 12 23.82 -16.08 3.16
N LEU A 13 22.88 -15.37 3.79
CA LEU A 13 21.88 -14.55 3.10
C LEU A 13 22.51 -13.36 2.40
N VAL A 14 23.42 -12.65 3.09
CA VAL A 14 24.12 -11.48 2.54
C VAL A 14 24.85 -11.83 1.25
N PHE A 15 25.65 -12.89 1.27
CA PHE A 15 26.44 -13.29 0.12
C PHE A 15 25.58 -13.74 -1.06
N ARG A 16 24.47 -14.46 -0.79
CA ARG A 16 23.50 -14.84 -1.82
C ARG A 16 22.79 -13.62 -2.41
N SER A 17 22.38 -12.67 -1.57
CA SER A 17 21.71 -11.43 -1.97
C SER A 17 22.58 -10.62 -2.94
N ILE A 18 23.82 -10.30 -2.56
CA ILE A 18 24.72 -9.50 -3.40
C ILE A 18 25.15 -10.24 -4.68
N ARG A 19 25.24 -11.57 -4.65
CA ARG A 19 25.45 -12.37 -5.87
C ARG A 19 24.26 -12.29 -6.82
N GLY A 20 23.05 -12.37 -6.28
CA GLY A 20 21.81 -12.20 -7.05
C GLY A 20 21.74 -10.82 -7.68
N LEU A 21 22.03 -9.77 -6.90
CA LEU A 21 22.09 -8.39 -7.35
C LEU A 21 23.06 -8.20 -8.53
N VAL A 22 24.29 -8.68 -8.40
CA VAL A 22 25.33 -8.51 -9.45
C VAL A 22 25.02 -9.39 -10.66
N ALA A 23 24.45 -10.58 -10.48
CA ALA A 23 24.06 -11.45 -11.59
C ALA A 23 22.91 -10.87 -12.43
N SER A 24 22.02 -10.06 -11.83
CA SER A 24 20.91 -9.41 -12.54
C SER A 24 21.25 -8.04 -13.12
N HIS A 25 22.43 -7.48 -12.83
CA HIS A 25 22.80 -6.11 -13.23
C HIS A 25 24.22 -6.07 -13.82
N PRO A 26 24.39 -6.03 -15.16
CA PRO A 26 25.68 -6.22 -15.83
C PRO A 26 26.72 -5.12 -15.58
N TYR A 27 26.30 -3.94 -15.10
CA TYR A 27 27.19 -2.83 -14.75
C TYR A 27 27.75 -2.93 -13.33
N LEU A 28 27.36 -3.95 -12.55
CA LEU A 28 27.88 -4.20 -11.21
C LEU A 28 28.96 -5.28 -11.24
N SER A 29 29.87 -5.20 -10.28
CA SER A 29 30.88 -6.20 -10.02
C SER A 29 31.00 -6.45 -8.53
N LEU A 30 31.41 -7.68 -8.17
CA LEU A 30 31.52 -8.14 -6.79
C LEU A 30 32.96 -8.52 -6.47
N ILE A 31 33.45 -8.17 -5.28
CA ILE A 31 34.60 -8.80 -4.63
C ILE A 31 34.05 -9.80 -3.61
N PRO A 32 33.92 -11.10 -3.96
CA PRO A 32 33.19 -12.07 -3.15
C PRO A 32 33.74 -12.22 -1.74
N SER A 33 35.07 -12.23 -1.60
CA SER A 33 35.77 -12.43 -0.32
C SER A 33 35.64 -11.25 0.65
N GLN A 34 35.26 -10.07 0.16
CA GLN A 34 35.12 -8.85 0.98
C GLN A 34 33.68 -8.31 0.99
N LYS A 35 32.73 -8.94 0.28
CA LYS A 35 31.34 -8.47 0.15
C LYS A 35 31.25 -7.00 -0.33
N VAL A 36 32.13 -6.62 -1.26
CA VAL A 36 32.15 -5.28 -1.86
C VAL A 36 31.49 -5.32 -3.23
N VAL A 37 30.42 -4.56 -3.40
CA VAL A 37 29.77 -4.33 -4.71
C VAL A 37 30.24 -2.99 -5.24
N TYR A 38 30.63 -2.92 -6.49
CA TYR A 38 31.11 -1.69 -7.12
C TYR A 38 30.67 -1.61 -8.58
N ARG A 39 30.62 -0.40 -9.13
CA ARG A 39 30.29 -0.19 -10.54
C ARG A 39 31.48 -0.57 -11.44
N ALA A 40 31.22 -1.36 -12.48
CA ALA A 40 32.25 -1.89 -13.37
C ALA A 40 32.88 -0.82 -14.26
N ASP A 41 32.15 0.27 -14.52
CA ASP A 41 32.49 1.43 -15.33
C ASP A 41 33.09 2.58 -14.50
N HIS A 42 33.75 2.27 -13.38
CA HIS A 42 34.37 3.26 -12.50
C HIS A 42 35.36 4.18 -13.24
N ASP A 43 35.20 5.49 -13.04
CA ASP A 43 36.05 6.55 -13.60
C ASP A 43 36.96 7.15 -12.50
N PRO A 44 38.29 6.93 -12.54
CA PRO A 44 39.22 7.45 -11.53
C PRO A 44 39.31 8.98 -11.49
N SER A 45 38.90 9.67 -12.56
CA SER A 45 38.99 11.14 -12.65
C SER A 45 37.94 11.86 -11.79
N LYS A 46 36.94 11.13 -11.28
CA LYS A 46 35.87 11.65 -10.42
C LYS A 46 36.10 11.29 -8.97
N VAL A 47 35.44 12.00 -8.04
CA VAL A 47 35.48 11.64 -6.61
C VAL A 47 34.72 10.32 -6.39
N SER A 48 35.38 9.33 -5.80
CA SER A 48 34.76 8.05 -5.47
C SER A 48 33.88 8.18 -4.23
N LEU A 49 32.64 7.74 -4.31
CA LEU A 49 31.71 7.68 -3.18
C LEU A 49 31.53 6.22 -2.75
N ILE A 50 31.87 5.93 -1.50
CA ILE A 50 31.73 4.59 -0.92
C ILE A 50 30.77 4.69 0.26
N CYS A 51 29.74 3.87 0.25
CA CYS A 51 28.87 3.66 1.41
C CYS A 51 29.01 2.23 1.93
N GLY A 52 28.38 1.91 3.05
CA GLY A 52 28.28 0.54 3.53
C GLY A 52 27.74 0.51 4.94
N GLY A 53 27.72 -0.69 5.52
CA GLY A 53 27.17 -0.92 6.86
C GLY A 53 26.74 -2.36 7.03
N GLY A 54 26.01 -2.63 8.12
CA GLY A 54 25.33 -3.91 8.30
C GLY A 54 24.39 -4.21 7.13
N SER A 55 24.25 -5.49 6.78
CA SER A 55 23.24 -5.94 5.81
C SER A 55 21.87 -6.08 6.47
N GLY A 56 20.81 -6.26 5.68
CA GLY A 56 19.44 -6.30 6.17
C GLY A 56 18.66 -5.00 5.98
N HIS A 57 19.26 -4.03 5.28
CA HIS A 57 18.64 -2.75 4.95
C HIS A 57 18.36 -2.57 3.46
N GLU A 58 18.41 -3.67 2.70
CA GLU A 58 18.27 -3.66 1.25
C GLU A 58 16.97 -2.95 0.82
N PRO A 59 17.00 -2.12 -0.26
CA PRO A 59 18.13 -1.94 -1.18
C PRO A 59 19.31 -1.15 -0.63
N GLY A 60 19.15 -0.48 0.50
CA GLY A 60 20.19 0.15 1.30
C GLY A 60 21.36 -0.78 1.65
N THR A 61 22.62 -0.52 1.28
CA THR A 61 23.09 0.51 0.33
C THR A 61 23.64 -0.06 -0.97
N VAL A 62 23.72 -1.39 -1.09
CA VAL A 62 24.26 -2.07 -2.28
C VAL A 62 23.43 -1.81 -3.55
N GLY A 63 22.12 -1.61 -3.42
CA GLY A 63 21.22 -1.28 -4.53
C GLY A 63 21.40 0.15 -5.08
N PHE A 64 22.16 1.01 -4.37
CA PHE A 64 22.48 2.37 -4.78
C PHE A 64 23.84 2.49 -5.47
N VAL A 65 24.53 1.38 -5.73
CA VAL A 65 25.78 1.38 -6.53
C VAL A 65 25.44 1.63 -8.00
N GLY A 66 26.06 2.65 -8.58
CA GLY A 66 25.84 3.10 -9.95
C GLY A 66 26.24 4.56 -10.19
N ALA A 67 26.37 4.92 -11.46
CA ALA A 67 26.50 6.30 -11.93
C ALA A 67 25.42 7.20 -11.31
N GLY A 68 25.83 8.38 -10.86
CA GLY A 68 24.93 9.35 -10.23
C GLY A 68 24.55 9.05 -8.77
N LEU A 69 25.01 7.93 -8.18
CA LEU A 69 24.89 7.61 -6.76
C LEU A 69 26.24 7.12 -6.20
N LEU A 70 26.40 5.83 -5.89
CA LEU A 70 27.59 5.29 -5.23
C LEU A 70 28.54 4.63 -6.23
N THR A 71 29.84 4.85 -6.04
CA THR A 71 30.90 4.13 -6.77
C THR A 71 31.04 2.69 -6.26
N ALA A 72 30.95 2.50 -4.93
CA ALA A 72 30.96 1.19 -4.30
C ALA A 72 30.14 1.16 -3.01
N SER A 73 29.73 -0.04 -2.60
CA SER A 73 29.09 -0.33 -1.33
C SER A 73 29.72 -1.55 -0.65
N VAL A 74 29.92 -1.47 0.66
CA VAL A 74 30.59 -2.50 1.48
C VAL A 74 29.57 -3.14 2.42
N ALA A 75 29.25 -4.42 2.19
CA ALA A 75 28.26 -5.13 2.98
C ALA A 75 28.91 -5.90 4.15
N GLY A 76 28.50 -5.55 5.38
CA GLY A 76 28.79 -6.28 6.60
C GLY A 76 27.98 -7.56 6.74
N ASP A 77 27.91 -8.14 7.93
CA ASP A 77 26.90 -9.19 8.22
C ASP A 77 25.57 -8.53 8.58
N VAL A 78 24.51 -9.32 8.77
CA VAL A 78 23.18 -8.77 9.11
C VAL A 78 23.25 -7.96 10.41
N PHE A 79 22.97 -6.66 10.31
CA PHE A 79 23.04 -5.66 11.37
C PHE A 79 24.42 -5.51 12.04
N ALA A 80 25.51 -5.83 11.34
CA ALA A 80 26.87 -5.66 11.84
C ALA A 80 27.76 -4.99 10.79
N SER A 81 28.39 -3.87 11.16
CA SER A 81 29.30 -3.09 10.30
C SER A 81 30.34 -3.98 9.59
N PRO A 82 30.70 -3.69 8.32
CA PRO A 82 31.85 -4.31 7.69
C PRO A 82 33.13 -3.93 8.42
N SER A 83 34.15 -4.78 8.29
CA SER A 83 35.47 -4.50 8.85
C SER A 83 36.23 -3.43 8.04
N ALA A 84 37.16 -2.74 8.68
CA ALA A 84 38.05 -1.77 8.01
C ALA A 84 38.83 -2.38 6.84
N ARG A 85 39.14 -3.68 6.89
CA ARG A 85 39.78 -4.40 5.78
C ARG A 85 38.89 -4.43 4.53
N GLN A 86 37.60 -4.71 4.68
CA GLN A 86 36.66 -4.72 3.57
C GLN A 86 36.51 -3.32 2.96
N VAL A 87 36.42 -2.28 3.81
CA VAL A 87 36.36 -0.88 3.37
C VAL A 87 37.63 -0.47 2.62
N MET A 88 38.79 -0.85 3.12
CA MET A 88 40.07 -0.61 2.44
C MET A 88 40.14 -1.29 1.06
N GLU A 89 39.54 -2.47 0.90
CA GLU A 89 39.49 -3.12 -0.41
C GLU A 89 38.61 -2.35 -1.40
N ALA A 90 37.49 -1.78 -0.93
CA ALA A 90 36.67 -0.90 -1.76
C ALA A 90 37.45 0.35 -2.18
N ILE A 91 38.11 1.05 -1.24
CA ILE A 91 38.94 2.24 -1.53
C ILE A 91 40.00 1.94 -2.59
N LYS A 92 40.67 0.79 -2.51
CA LYS A 92 41.65 0.36 -3.51
C LYS A 92 41.01 0.03 -4.85
N ARG A 93 39.88 -0.67 -4.84
CA ARG A 93 39.22 -1.13 -6.07
C ARG A 93 38.65 0.01 -6.90
N VAL A 94 38.11 1.03 -6.24
CA VAL A 94 37.53 2.24 -6.85
C VAL A 94 38.40 3.46 -6.54
N HIS A 95 39.71 3.33 -6.79
CA HIS A 95 40.67 4.42 -6.61
C HIS A 95 40.27 5.67 -7.41
N SER A 96 40.42 6.84 -6.80
CA SER A 96 40.16 8.14 -7.42
C SER A 96 41.38 9.04 -7.31
N ASP A 97 41.69 9.75 -8.40
CA ASP A 97 42.72 10.77 -8.47
C ASP A 97 42.32 12.05 -7.72
N LYS A 98 41.00 12.29 -7.56
CA LYS A 98 40.45 13.46 -6.84
C LYS A 98 40.22 13.20 -5.35
N GLY A 99 39.89 11.97 -4.98
CA GLY A 99 39.71 11.54 -3.60
C GLY A 99 38.51 10.61 -3.39
N THR A 100 38.39 10.10 -2.17
CA THR A 100 37.31 9.19 -1.77
C THR A 100 36.53 9.76 -0.59
N ILE A 101 35.20 9.77 -0.71
CA ILE A 101 34.29 10.12 0.39
C ILE A 101 33.61 8.84 0.87
N LEU A 102 33.77 8.55 2.15
CA LEU A 102 33.12 7.47 2.87
C LEU A 102 31.84 8.04 3.51
N ILE A 103 30.69 7.71 2.93
CA ILE A 103 29.37 8.10 3.44
C ILE A 103 28.91 7.00 4.39
N ILE A 104 28.70 7.31 5.66
CA ILE A 104 28.41 6.31 6.68
C ILE A 104 27.20 6.68 7.53
N THR A 105 26.50 5.65 7.99
CA THR A 105 25.49 5.75 9.03
C THR A 105 26.15 6.10 10.37
N ASN A 106 25.51 6.96 11.17
CA ASN A 106 26.01 7.28 12.51
C ASN A 106 25.68 6.19 13.55
N TYR A 107 26.32 5.03 13.40
CA TYR A 107 26.39 3.99 14.41
C TYR A 107 27.85 3.75 14.82
N THR A 108 28.07 3.34 16.07
CA THR A 108 29.42 3.21 16.63
C THR A 108 30.31 2.26 15.80
N GLY A 109 29.77 1.12 15.36
CA GLY A 109 30.52 0.15 14.55
C GLY A 109 31.02 0.74 13.24
N ASP A 110 30.14 1.44 12.51
CA ASP A 110 30.48 2.05 11.22
C ASP A 110 31.50 3.18 11.39
N ASN A 111 31.30 4.06 12.39
CA ASN A 111 32.24 5.12 12.73
C ASN A 111 33.66 4.58 13.00
N LEU A 112 33.77 3.50 13.78
CA LEU A 112 35.06 2.90 14.12
C LEU A 112 35.72 2.22 12.91
N HIS A 113 34.98 1.39 12.16
CA HIS A 113 35.56 0.62 11.06
C HIS A 113 35.90 1.48 9.83
N PHE A 114 35.02 2.40 9.44
CA PHE A 114 35.31 3.32 8.34
C PHE A 114 36.31 4.41 8.75
N GLY A 115 36.30 4.85 10.01
CA GLY A 115 37.34 5.73 10.56
C GLY A 115 38.72 5.09 10.53
N LEU A 116 38.83 3.82 10.94
CA LEU A 116 40.07 3.07 10.82
C LEU A 116 40.50 2.91 9.36
N ALA A 117 39.58 2.60 8.44
CA ALA A 117 39.88 2.51 7.02
C ALA A 117 40.39 3.85 6.44
N LYS A 118 39.78 4.98 6.82
CA LYS A 118 40.30 6.32 6.46
C LYS A 118 41.74 6.51 6.92
N LEU A 119 42.06 6.19 8.18
CA LEU A 119 43.42 6.32 8.71
C LEU A 119 44.41 5.39 7.98
N MET A 120 44.00 4.16 7.67
CA MET A 120 44.80 3.20 6.90
C MET A 120 45.08 3.71 5.48
N ALA A 121 44.08 4.28 4.81
CA ALA A 121 44.22 4.87 3.48
C ALA A 121 45.16 6.07 3.48
N GLN A 122 45.02 6.96 4.47
CA GLN A 122 45.91 8.12 4.66
C GLN A 122 47.36 7.69 4.95
N SER A 123 47.55 6.68 5.80
CA SER A 123 48.87 6.09 6.07
C SER A 123 49.50 5.44 4.82
N ALA A 124 48.68 5.00 3.86
CA ALA A 124 49.14 4.45 2.58
C ALA A 124 49.40 5.55 1.52
N GLY A 125 49.32 6.83 1.89
CA GLY A 125 49.62 7.97 1.01
C GLY A 125 48.42 8.61 0.33
N LEU A 126 47.19 8.13 0.55
CA LEU A 126 45.98 8.72 -0.01
C LEU A 126 45.57 9.95 0.81
N LYS A 127 45.86 11.15 0.29
CA LYS A 127 45.63 12.42 1.02
C LYS A 127 44.14 12.76 1.17
N ASN A 128 43.36 12.60 0.09
CA ASN A 128 41.95 12.97 0.03
C ASN A 128 41.06 11.77 0.33
N VAL A 129 40.92 11.42 1.61
CA VAL A 129 39.94 10.44 2.09
C VAL A 129 39.20 11.03 3.27
N GLU A 130 37.89 11.22 3.14
CA GLU A 130 37.08 11.88 4.17
C GLU A 130 35.80 11.13 4.52
N LEU A 131 35.30 11.37 5.73
CA LEU A 131 34.04 10.82 6.21
C LEU A 131 32.93 11.87 6.11
N VAL A 132 31.78 11.45 5.60
CA VAL A 132 30.49 12.12 5.75
C VAL A 132 29.63 11.22 6.62
N VAL A 133 29.49 11.59 7.89
CA VAL A 133 28.66 10.87 8.85
C VAL A 133 27.23 11.39 8.78
N VAL A 134 26.31 10.51 8.43
CA VAL A 134 24.89 10.84 8.33
C VAL A 134 24.19 10.44 9.61
N GLY A 135 23.58 11.41 10.27
CA GLY A 135 22.71 11.19 11.40
C GLY A 135 21.52 12.12 11.28
N ASP A 136 20.37 11.57 10.90
CA ASP A 136 19.13 12.26 10.57
C ASP A 136 17.99 11.94 11.54
N ASP A 137 18.11 10.88 12.35
CA ASP A 137 17.09 10.48 13.33
C ASP A 137 16.86 11.54 14.42
N VAL A 138 15.65 12.09 14.49
CA VAL A 138 15.25 13.09 15.50
C VAL A 138 14.59 12.49 16.74
N SER A 139 14.37 11.18 16.79
CA SER A 139 13.63 10.56 17.89
C SER A 139 14.36 10.67 19.23
N VAL A 140 15.68 10.47 19.23
CA VAL A 140 16.51 10.45 20.43
C VAL A 140 16.76 11.90 20.90
N PRO A 141 16.38 12.24 22.15
CA PRO A 141 16.65 13.57 22.72
C PRO A 141 18.13 13.94 22.69
N LYS A 142 18.45 15.23 22.46
CA LYS A 142 19.82 15.78 22.52
C LYS A 142 20.55 15.39 23.81
N SER A 143 19.89 15.44 24.97
CA SER A 143 20.49 15.06 26.26
C SER A 143 20.96 13.60 26.29
N ARG A 144 20.17 12.68 25.70
CA ARG A 144 20.47 11.25 25.63
C ARG A 144 21.50 10.94 24.54
N GLY A 145 21.44 11.65 23.42
CA GLY A 145 22.36 11.52 22.29
C GLY A 145 23.68 12.27 22.45
N LYS A 146 23.95 12.91 23.59
CA LYS A 146 25.05 13.87 23.77
C LYS A 146 26.43 13.40 23.29
N TYR A 147 26.76 12.13 23.46
CA TYR A 147 28.08 11.58 23.11
C TYR A 147 28.14 10.87 21.76
N VAL A 148 26.98 10.42 21.25
CA VAL A 148 26.89 9.56 20.06
C VAL A 148 26.20 10.25 18.88
N GLY A 149 25.55 11.39 19.11
CA GLY A 149 24.78 12.12 18.10
C GLY A 149 23.43 11.45 17.76
N ARG A 150 22.88 11.85 16.61
CA ARG A 150 21.65 11.28 16.02
C ARG A 150 21.97 9.96 15.33
N ARG A 151 21.12 8.93 15.47
CA ARG A 151 21.23 7.72 14.63
C ARG A 151 20.96 8.07 13.15
N CYS A 152 21.27 7.13 12.27
CA CYS A 152 20.92 7.23 10.86
C CYS A 152 19.70 6.37 10.50
N LEU A 153 18.80 6.94 9.69
CA LEU A 153 17.66 6.29 9.05
C LEU A 153 17.77 6.42 7.51
N ALA A 154 16.65 6.61 6.82
CA ALA A 154 16.57 6.58 5.36
C ALA A 154 17.13 7.83 4.66
N GLY A 155 17.34 8.94 5.38
CA GLY A 155 17.82 10.21 4.82
C GLY A 155 19.20 10.12 4.18
N ILE A 156 20.04 9.15 4.58
CA ILE A 156 21.33 8.86 3.93
C ILE A 156 21.21 8.62 2.43
N THR A 157 20.07 8.11 1.96
CA THR A 157 19.87 7.84 0.53
C THR A 157 19.77 9.12 -0.31
N LEU A 158 19.21 10.20 0.27
CA LEU A 158 19.23 11.54 -0.32
C LEU A 158 20.66 12.09 -0.40
N VAL A 159 21.44 11.88 0.67
CA VAL A 159 22.87 12.27 0.71
C VAL A 159 23.65 11.56 -0.39
N CYS A 160 23.49 10.24 -0.51
CA CYS A 160 24.11 9.44 -1.56
C CYS A 160 23.74 9.92 -2.96
N LYS A 161 22.45 10.23 -3.21
CA LYS A 161 22.00 10.71 -4.52
C LYS A 161 22.59 12.06 -4.90
N ILE A 162 22.48 13.04 -4.01
CA ILE A 162 22.89 14.41 -4.30
C ILE A 162 24.41 14.47 -4.46
N LEU A 163 25.18 13.80 -3.58
CA LEU A 163 26.63 13.73 -3.72
C LEU A 163 27.07 12.95 -4.97
N GLY A 164 26.38 11.85 -5.29
CA GLY A 164 26.67 11.06 -6.48
C GLY A 164 26.53 11.88 -7.76
N ALA A 165 25.38 12.54 -7.93
CA ALA A 165 25.15 13.41 -9.07
C ALA A 165 26.10 14.61 -9.12
N ALA A 166 26.43 15.21 -7.96
CA ALA A 166 27.40 16.28 -7.89
C ALA A 166 28.83 15.82 -8.28
N SER A 167 29.23 14.61 -7.91
CA SER A 167 30.50 14.00 -8.35
C SER A 167 30.51 13.74 -9.86
N GLU A 168 29.37 13.32 -10.45
CA GLU A 168 29.27 13.09 -11.90
C GLU A 168 29.52 14.35 -12.73
N VAL A 169 29.14 15.53 -12.22
CA VAL A 169 29.39 16.85 -12.84
C VAL A 169 30.64 17.55 -12.31
N ASP A 170 31.54 16.78 -11.70
CA ASP A 170 32.89 17.20 -11.34
C ASP A 170 32.98 18.29 -10.25
N VAL A 171 32.04 18.30 -9.29
CA VAL A 171 32.16 19.17 -8.10
C VAL A 171 33.42 18.79 -7.31
N GLU A 172 34.16 19.81 -6.87
CA GLU A 172 35.42 19.64 -6.17
C GLU A 172 35.29 18.84 -4.86
N PHE A 173 36.32 18.05 -4.54
CA PHE A 173 36.31 17.12 -3.39
C PHE A 173 35.93 17.80 -2.06
N ARG A 174 36.48 19.00 -1.79
CA ARG A 174 36.19 19.74 -0.55
C ARG A 174 34.75 20.24 -0.48
N ASP A 175 34.22 20.64 -1.62
CA ASP A 175 32.84 21.12 -1.75
C ASP A 175 31.86 19.96 -1.59
N LEU A 176 32.16 18.78 -2.14
CA LEU A 176 31.37 17.56 -1.89
C LEU A 176 31.35 17.15 -0.42
N VAL A 177 32.48 17.23 0.30
CA VAL A 177 32.52 16.95 1.74
C VAL A 177 31.66 17.95 2.53
N THR A 178 31.71 19.23 2.15
CA THR A 178 30.92 20.29 2.77
C THR A 178 29.43 20.07 2.51
N LEU A 179 29.06 19.80 1.26
CA LEU A 179 27.69 19.47 0.86
C LEU A 179 27.16 18.26 1.63
N GLY A 180 27.93 17.18 1.74
CA GLY A 180 27.51 15.98 2.45
C GLY A 180 27.22 16.22 3.93
N ARG A 181 28.03 17.05 4.59
CA ARG A 181 27.83 17.44 5.99
C ARG A 181 26.60 18.33 6.15
N SER A 182 26.39 19.28 5.23
CA SER A 182 25.21 20.16 5.23
C SER A 182 23.92 19.37 4.99
N LEU A 183 23.91 18.44 4.02
CA LEU A 183 22.78 17.54 3.76
C LEU A 183 22.44 16.70 5.00
N SER A 184 23.45 16.12 5.67
CA SER A 184 23.26 15.38 6.92
C SER A 184 22.68 16.25 8.04
N ALA A 185 23.20 17.47 8.21
CA ALA A 185 22.74 18.41 9.22
C ALA A 185 21.28 18.82 9.00
N ASN A 186 20.89 19.05 7.74
CA ASN A 186 19.59 19.55 7.31
C ASN A 186 18.58 18.48 6.89
N THR A 187 18.85 17.21 7.21
CA THR A 187 17.86 16.12 7.12
C THR A 187 17.35 15.77 8.52
N ALA A 188 16.02 15.70 8.65
CA ALA A 188 15.32 15.23 9.84
C ALA A 188 14.47 14.01 9.51
N SER A 189 14.62 12.93 10.27
CA SER A 189 13.96 11.65 10.03
C SER A 189 13.36 11.05 11.29
N ILE A 190 12.21 10.40 11.16
CA ILE A 190 11.53 9.69 12.24
C ILE A 190 10.99 8.35 11.71
N ALA A 191 11.16 7.28 12.48
CA ALA A 191 10.65 5.96 12.14
C ALA A 191 9.54 5.53 13.09
N MET A 192 8.67 4.64 12.62
CA MET A 192 7.71 3.90 13.44
C MET A 192 7.57 2.47 12.92
N ALA A 193 7.21 1.54 13.79
CA ALA A 193 6.91 0.17 13.41
C ALA A 193 5.70 -0.39 14.18
N LEU A 194 4.92 -1.20 13.48
CA LEU A 194 3.81 -1.99 14.02
C LEU A 194 4.34 -3.23 14.75
N ASP A 195 5.58 -3.64 14.45
CA ASP A 195 6.26 -4.80 15.05
C ASP A 195 7.77 -4.73 14.79
N HIS A 196 8.58 -5.51 15.51
CA HIS A 196 10.01 -5.63 15.18
C HIS A 196 10.23 -6.52 13.96
N CYS A 197 11.38 -6.40 13.30
CA CYS A 197 11.75 -7.32 12.22
C CYS A 197 12.23 -8.68 12.75
N HIS A 198 12.12 -9.71 11.92
CA HIS A 198 12.66 -11.04 12.21
C HIS A 198 13.92 -11.31 11.38
N VAL A 199 14.98 -11.78 12.05
CA VAL A 199 16.24 -12.21 11.41
C VAL A 199 16.30 -13.74 11.35
N PRO A 200 16.38 -14.36 10.16
CA PRO A 200 16.38 -15.82 10.03
C PRO A 200 17.50 -16.50 10.82
N GLY A 201 17.18 -17.59 11.51
CA GLY A 201 18.14 -18.40 12.26
C GLY A 201 18.54 -17.80 13.61
N ARG A 202 17.98 -16.66 14.00
CA ARG A 202 17.97 -16.21 15.39
C ARG A 202 16.71 -16.76 16.05
N SER A 203 16.82 -17.89 16.72
CA SER A 203 15.77 -18.39 17.62
C SER A 203 15.99 -17.81 19.02
N GLY A 204 14.94 -17.32 19.66
CA GLY A 204 15.02 -16.90 21.05
C GLY A 204 13.65 -16.75 21.66
N GLU A 205 13.47 -17.38 22.82
CA GLU A 205 12.31 -17.38 23.73
C GLU A 205 12.01 -16.00 24.35
N ALA A 206 12.41 -14.90 23.70
CA ALA A 206 12.12 -13.52 24.13
C ALA A 206 11.09 -12.91 23.18
N ASP A 207 10.12 -12.17 23.72
CA ASP A 207 9.09 -11.46 22.96
C ASP A 207 9.72 -10.44 21.99
N TRP A 208 10.08 -10.89 20.77
CA TRP A 208 10.46 -10.00 19.66
C TRP A 208 9.25 -9.29 19.08
N HIS A 209 8.04 -9.72 19.47
CA HIS A 209 6.83 -9.04 19.06
C HIS A 209 6.54 -7.88 19.99
N LEU A 210 6.06 -6.78 19.42
CA LEU A 210 5.42 -5.76 20.22
C LEU A 210 4.15 -6.32 20.86
N PRO A 211 3.78 -5.86 22.08
CA PRO A 211 2.49 -6.22 22.65
C PRO A 211 1.35 -5.87 21.69
N GLU A 212 0.34 -6.74 21.63
CA GLU A 212 -0.80 -6.57 20.72
C GLU A 212 -1.43 -5.17 20.86
N GLY A 213 -1.75 -4.56 19.72
CA GLY A 213 -2.34 -3.22 19.65
C GLY A 213 -1.39 -2.08 20.00
N LYS A 214 -0.08 -2.30 20.07
CA LYS A 214 0.93 -1.23 20.26
C LYS A 214 1.74 -0.96 19.00
N VAL A 215 2.25 0.26 18.93
CA VAL A 215 3.27 0.69 17.96
C VAL A 215 4.47 1.28 18.69
N GLU A 216 5.64 1.17 18.07
CA GLU A 216 6.84 1.85 18.52
C GLU A 216 7.19 3.01 17.59
N ILE A 217 7.55 4.16 18.18
CA ILE A 217 8.00 5.35 17.46
C ILE A 217 9.43 5.65 17.89
N GLY A 218 10.28 5.99 16.91
CA GLY A 218 11.68 6.29 17.13
C GLY A 218 12.54 5.06 17.35
N LEU A 219 12.18 3.93 16.76
CA LEU A 219 13.06 2.76 16.69
C LEU A 219 14.16 2.97 15.63
N GLY A 220 15.27 2.26 15.78
CA GLY A 220 16.37 2.29 14.81
C GLY A 220 16.19 1.28 13.67
N LEU A 221 17.23 1.12 12.86
CA LEU A 221 17.23 0.17 11.73
C LEU A 221 17.43 -1.29 12.15
N HIS A 222 17.81 -1.57 13.40
CA HIS A 222 18.30 -2.88 13.85
C HIS A 222 17.48 -3.45 15.04
N ASN A 223 16.17 -3.16 15.08
CA ASN A 223 15.29 -3.43 16.24
C ASN A 223 15.72 -2.74 17.53
N GLU A 224 16.47 -1.63 17.49
CA GLU A 224 16.70 -0.85 18.70
C GLU A 224 15.39 -0.31 19.23
N THR A 225 15.18 -0.42 20.54
CA THR A 225 13.96 0.00 21.21
C THR A 225 13.55 1.42 20.82
N GLY A 226 12.27 1.57 20.48
CA GLY A 226 11.66 2.87 20.24
C GLY A 226 11.79 3.83 21.42
N VAL A 227 11.69 5.13 21.15
CA VAL A 227 11.63 6.16 22.20
C VAL A 227 10.25 6.19 22.84
N PHE A 228 9.21 5.83 22.08
CA PHE A 228 7.83 5.74 22.54
C PHE A 228 7.24 4.38 22.18
N SER A 229 6.56 3.76 23.15
CA SER A 229 5.71 2.59 22.94
C SER A 229 4.30 2.96 23.37
N ILE A 230 3.37 3.06 22.41
CA ILE A 230 2.02 3.59 22.63
C ILE A 230 0.98 2.64 22.06
N PRO A 231 -0.28 2.65 22.56
CA PRO A 231 -1.39 2.02 21.84
C PRO A 231 -1.48 2.59 20.42
N GLN A 232 -1.76 1.74 19.43
CA GLN A 232 -1.91 2.13 18.04
C GLN A 232 -3.07 3.13 17.92
N PRO A 233 -2.80 4.42 17.61
CA PRO A 233 -3.87 5.38 17.42
C PRO A 233 -4.39 5.34 15.98
N PRO A 234 -5.49 6.06 15.68
CA PRO A 234 -5.91 6.31 14.30
C PRO A 234 -4.76 6.90 13.44
N PRO A 235 -4.73 6.62 12.11
CA PRO A 235 -3.63 7.02 11.24
C PRO A 235 -3.33 8.53 11.24
N ASP A 236 -4.36 9.37 11.25
CA ASP A 236 -4.24 10.83 11.31
C ASP A 236 -3.50 11.28 12.57
N VAL A 237 -3.84 10.71 13.73
CA VAL A 237 -3.17 10.99 15.01
C VAL A 237 -1.73 10.49 15.00
N LEU A 238 -1.47 9.31 14.40
CA LEU A 238 -0.13 8.74 14.31
C LEU A 238 0.79 9.62 13.46
N ILE A 239 0.37 9.95 12.23
CA ILE A 239 1.14 10.79 11.31
C ILE A 239 1.35 12.18 11.89
N ASN A 240 0.35 12.76 12.56
CA ASN A 240 0.47 14.03 13.26
C ASN A 240 1.61 14.00 14.29
N LYS A 241 1.67 12.94 15.09
CA LYS A 241 2.73 12.76 16.09
C LYS A 241 4.13 12.63 15.47
N LEU A 242 4.26 11.96 14.32
CA LEU A 242 5.54 11.85 13.62
C LEU A 242 6.00 13.20 13.05
N LEU A 243 5.08 13.94 12.40
CA LEU A 243 5.36 15.27 11.86
C LEU A 243 5.68 16.27 12.96
N ASP A 244 5.03 16.19 14.11
CA ASP A 244 5.34 17.02 15.27
C ASP A 244 6.77 16.81 15.77
N LEU A 245 7.25 15.56 15.82
CA LEU A 245 8.64 15.25 16.20
C LEU A 245 9.66 15.78 15.19
N LEU A 246 9.29 15.90 13.91
CA LEU A 246 10.14 16.45 12.86
C LEU A 246 10.16 17.98 12.87
N LEU A 247 9.00 18.62 13.01
CA LEU A 247 8.80 20.03 12.64
C LEU A 247 8.75 20.98 13.83
N LYS A 248 8.41 20.53 15.05
CA LYS A 248 8.27 21.43 16.21
C LYS A 248 9.60 22.11 16.55
N GLN A 249 9.59 23.44 16.44
CA GLN A 249 10.77 24.28 16.64
C GLN A 249 11.03 24.65 18.10
N ASP A 250 10.02 24.47 18.96
CA ASP A 250 10.03 24.78 20.39
C ASP A 250 10.42 23.58 21.27
N ASP A 251 10.63 22.38 20.72
CA ASP A 251 11.21 21.24 21.44
C ASP A 251 12.74 21.40 21.53
N PRO A 252 13.32 21.78 22.69
CA PRO A 252 14.76 21.98 22.82
C PRO A 252 15.54 20.68 22.61
N GLU A 253 14.92 19.53 22.92
CA GLU A 253 15.52 18.21 22.88
C GLU A 253 15.48 17.58 21.47
N ARG A 254 14.57 17.99 20.60
CA ARG A 254 14.38 17.37 19.25
C ARG A 254 14.29 18.33 18.07
N SER A 255 14.25 19.64 18.26
CA SER A 255 14.43 20.61 17.15
C SER A 255 15.90 20.59 16.70
N PHE A 256 16.24 19.65 15.82
CA PHE A 256 17.57 19.52 15.22
C PHE A 256 17.73 20.31 13.92
N VAL A 257 16.66 20.40 13.12
CA VAL A 257 16.63 21.13 11.84
C VAL A 257 15.71 22.33 11.98
N LYS A 258 16.14 23.46 11.41
CA LYS A 258 15.33 24.69 11.34
C LYS A 258 14.48 24.69 10.08
N PHE A 259 13.20 24.99 10.25
CA PHE A 259 12.24 25.13 9.17
C PHE A 259 11.62 26.53 9.26
N LYS A 260 11.50 27.19 8.12
CA LYS A 260 10.91 28.52 7.94
C LYS A 260 9.86 28.47 6.84
N ASP A 261 8.94 29.44 6.85
CA ASP A 261 7.96 29.58 5.78
C ASP A 261 8.65 29.82 4.44
N GLY A 262 8.24 29.08 3.41
CA GLY A 262 8.82 29.18 2.07
C GLY A 262 10.06 28.31 1.83
N ASP A 263 10.50 27.50 2.80
CA ASP A 263 11.59 26.55 2.57
C ASP A 263 11.23 25.50 1.50
N GLU A 264 12.19 25.18 0.64
CA GLU A 264 12.06 24.11 -0.35
C GLU A 264 12.48 22.78 0.27
N LEU A 265 11.53 21.83 0.37
CA LEU A 265 11.74 20.57 1.07
C LEU A 265 11.65 19.36 0.14
N VAL A 266 12.44 18.33 0.43
CA VAL A 266 12.26 16.98 -0.13
C VAL A 266 11.65 16.08 0.95
N LEU A 267 10.54 15.43 0.63
CA LEU A 267 9.91 14.41 1.46
C LEU A 267 10.31 13.01 0.95
N LEU A 268 10.83 12.19 1.85
CA LEU A 268 11.08 10.78 1.64
C LEU A 268 10.20 9.95 2.60
N VAL A 269 9.27 9.19 2.04
CA VAL A 269 8.43 8.20 2.75
C VAL A 269 9.02 6.81 2.49
N ASN A 270 9.73 6.29 3.46
CA ASN A 270 10.47 5.03 3.33
C ASN A 270 9.69 3.86 3.93
N ASN A 271 9.58 2.77 3.17
CA ASN A 271 9.09 1.47 3.64
C ASN A 271 10.24 0.70 4.31
N MET A 272 10.05 0.30 5.57
CA MET A 272 11.04 -0.47 6.34
C MET A 272 11.10 -1.95 5.93
N GLY A 273 10.27 -2.39 4.99
CA GLY A 273 10.34 -3.70 4.32
C GLY A 273 9.06 -4.53 4.41
N GLY A 274 8.23 -4.30 5.43
CA GLY A 274 7.03 -5.08 5.72
C GLY A 274 5.69 -4.40 5.44
N MET A 275 5.68 -3.15 4.96
CA MET A 275 4.42 -2.44 4.63
C MET A 275 3.95 -2.78 3.21
N SER A 276 2.62 -2.88 3.01
CA SER A 276 2.06 -3.06 1.67
C SER A 276 2.20 -1.78 0.83
N VAL A 277 2.32 -1.93 -0.50
CA VAL A 277 2.39 -0.77 -1.41
C VAL A 277 1.10 0.06 -1.36
N LEU A 278 -0.05 -0.59 -1.11
CA LEU A 278 -1.34 0.06 -0.94
C LEU A 278 -1.32 0.99 0.28
N GLU A 279 -0.91 0.50 1.45
CA GLU A 279 -0.81 1.31 2.67
C GLU A 279 0.22 2.43 2.53
N MET A 280 1.34 2.18 1.85
CA MET A 280 2.32 3.25 1.58
C MET A 280 1.70 4.41 0.79
N GLY A 281 0.78 4.12 -0.16
CA GLY A 281 0.01 5.14 -0.87
C GLY A 281 -0.86 5.99 0.08
N SER A 282 -1.59 5.33 0.98
CA SER A 282 -2.42 6.01 1.98
C SER A 282 -1.60 6.82 2.99
N VAL A 283 -0.42 6.33 3.40
CA VAL A 283 0.50 7.07 4.27
C VAL A 283 1.00 8.35 3.58
N VAL A 284 1.38 8.27 2.30
CA VAL A 284 1.77 9.45 1.54
C VAL A 284 0.62 10.45 1.48
N ASP A 285 -0.60 9.99 1.26
CA ASP A 285 -1.78 10.85 1.20
C ASP A 285 -1.99 11.63 2.51
N GLU A 286 -2.01 10.92 3.64
CA GLU A 286 -2.19 11.50 4.97
C GLU A 286 -1.05 12.47 5.35
N VAL A 287 0.20 12.10 5.06
CA VAL A 287 1.36 12.98 5.30
C VAL A 287 1.23 14.28 4.51
N LEU A 288 0.80 14.23 3.25
CA LEU A 288 0.66 15.41 2.41
C LEU A 288 -0.49 16.32 2.87
N ILE A 289 -1.65 15.76 3.23
CA ILE A 289 -2.76 16.52 3.83
C ILE A 289 -2.28 17.29 5.07
N GLN A 290 -1.52 16.61 5.93
CA GLN A 290 -1.02 17.19 7.16
C GLN A 290 0.14 18.17 7.00
N LEU A 291 0.99 18.02 5.99
CA LEU A 291 1.99 19.03 5.65
C LEU A 291 1.34 20.27 5.03
N GLU A 292 0.36 20.10 4.14
CA GLU A 292 -0.35 21.20 3.49
C GLU A 292 -1.10 22.06 4.51
N SER A 293 -1.78 21.45 5.50
CA SER A 293 -2.40 22.18 6.62
C SER A 293 -1.40 22.95 7.52
N ARG A 294 -0.10 22.62 7.43
CA ARG A 294 1.01 23.34 8.09
C ARG A 294 1.69 24.35 7.16
N GLY A 295 1.16 24.58 5.97
CA GLY A 295 1.74 25.49 4.97
C GLY A 295 2.97 24.94 4.25
N ILE A 296 3.22 23.63 4.34
CA ILE A 296 4.39 22.97 3.74
C ILE A 296 3.94 22.17 2.52
N VAL A 297 4.54 22.47 1.36
CA VAL A 297 4.37 21.70 0.13
C VAL A 297 5.74 21.22 -0.35
N PRO A 298 6.08 19.92 -0.20
CA PRO A 298 7.38 19.42 -0.62
C PRO A 298 7.61 19.60 -2.14
N THR A 299 8.79 20.08 -2.51
CA THR A 299 9.22 20.24 -3.91
C THR A 299 9.39 18.89 -4.61
N ARG A 300 9.79 17.86 -3.85
CA ARG A 300 9.92 16.48 -4.32
C ARG A 300 9.40 15.51 -3.27
N ILE A 301 8.71 14.48 -3.74
CA ILE A 301 8.15 13.41 -2.90
C ILE A 301 8.67 12.09 -3.46
N LEU A 302 9.35 11.33 -2.60
CA LEU A 302 9.86 10.00 -2.89
C LEU A 302 9.17 9.01 -1.96
N ASN A 303 8.71 7.88 -2.48
CA ASN A 303 8.05 6.84 -1.72
C ASN A 303 8.49 5.45 -2.18
N GLY A 304 8.77 4.55 -1.24
CA GLY A 304 9.19 3.17 -1.53
C GLY A 304 10.21 2.62 -0.53
N PRO A 305 10.78 1.44 -0.78
CA PRO A 305 11.85 0.90 0.04
C PRO A 305 13.19 1.52 -0.36
N PHE A 306 13.79 2.30 0.55
CA PHE A 306 15.11 2.92 0.36
C PHE A 306 16.13 2.37 1.35
N MET A 307 15.80 2.41 2.65
CA MET A 307 16.54 1.76 3.74
C MET A 307 15.57 0.85 4.49
N GLY A 308 15.63 -0.45 4.20
CA GLY A 308 14.82 -1.45 4.88
C GLY A 308 15.33 -1.79 6.28
N SER A 309 14.61 -2.70 6.93
CA SER A 309 15.00 -3.42 8.13
C SER A 309 14.36 -4.81 8.06
N MET A 310 14.93 -5.68 7.21
CA MET A 310 14.39 -7.01 6.91
C MET A 310 12.90 -6.93 6.53
N ASN A 311 12.02 -7.58 7.31
CA ASN A 311 10.57 -7.59 7.10
C ASN A 311 9.80 -6.63 8.03
N MET A 312 10.45 -5.61 8.61
CA MET A 312 9.80 -4.69 9.57
C MET A 312 8.54 -4.01 8.98
N PRO A 313 7.36 -4.14 9.59
CA PRO A 313 6.13 -3.49 9.17
C PRO A 313 6.14 -2.08 9.74
N GLY A 314 6.88 -1.21 9.08
CA GLY A 314 7.11 0.14 9.54
C GLY A 314 7.41 1.09 8.42
N ILE A 315 7.38 2.36 8.77
CA ILE A 315 7.72 3.46 7.87
C ILE A 315 8.76 4.36 8.53
N SER A 316 9.50 5.10 7.71
CA SER A 316 10.15 6.31 8.18
C SER A 316 9.86 7.50 7.26
N LEU A 317 9.73 8.68 7.86
CA LEU A 317 9.54 9.94 7.17
C LEU A 317 10.84 10.72 7.30
N SER A 318 11.37 11.22 6.18
CA SER A 318 12.53 12.13 6.17
C SER A 318 12.17 13.42 5.44
N LEU A 319 12.53 14.56 6.04
CA LEU A 319 12.45 15.88 5.44
C LEU A 319 13.87 16.45 5.31
N LEU A 320 14.27 16.74 4.07
CA LEU A 320 15.51 17.45 3.76
C LEU A 320 15.18 18.89 3.38
N ASN A 321 15.75 19.85 4.12
CA ASN A 321 15.62 21.27 3.84
C ASN A 321 16.70 21.74 2.84
N LEU A 322 16.31 21.96 1.59
CA LEU A 322 17.24 22.38 0.53
C LEU A 322 17.63 23.85 0.66
N THR A 323 16.73 24.70 1.18
CA THR A 323 17.01 26.12 1.41
C THR A 323 18.18 26.30 2.36
N ASN A 324 18.16 25.63 3.52
CA ASN A 324 19.28 25.68 4.46
C ASN A 324 20.59 25.17 3.84
N VAL A 325 20.52 24.08 3.06
CA VAL A 325 21.71 23.52 2.41
C VAL A 325 22.31 24.50 1.40
N ALA A 326 21.47 25.19 0.63
CA ALA A 326 21.90 26.24 -0.30
C ALA A 326 22.47 27.47 0.43
N GLU A 327 21.88 27.87 1.57
CA GLU A 327 22.42 28.95 2.43
C GLU A 327 23.82 28.61 2.98
N GLU A 328 24.05 27.35 3.33
CA GLU A 328 25.33 26.87 3.89
C GLU A 328 26.41 26.57 2.82
N CYS A 329 26.00 26.25 1.59
CA CYS A 329 26.89 25.81 0.50
C CYS A 329 26.86 26.77 -0.69
N SER A 330 27.72 27.79 -0.70
CA SER A 330 27.71 28.90 -1.68
C SER A 330 27.91 28.53 -3.16
N PHE A 331 28.25 27.28 -3.49
CA PHE A 331 28.48 26.80 -4.86
C PHE A 331 27.27 26.05 -5.47
N VAL A 332 26.18 25.95 -4.71
CA VAL A 332 24.89 25.36 -5.10
C VAL A 332 23.73 26.25 -4.66
N ASP A 333 22.66 26.23 -5.44
CA ASP A 333 21.35 26.78 -5.06
C ASP A 333 20.31 25.64 -4.99
N THR A 334 19.08 25.94 -4.58
CA THR A 334 18.00 24.95 -4.47
C THR A 334 17.70 24.28 -5.81
N SER A 335 17.71 25.05 -6.91
CA SER A 335 17.50 24.53 -8.26
C SER A 335 18.55 23.49 -8.65
N LYS A 336 19.82 23.73 -8.33
CA LYS A 336 20.93 22.80 -8.60
C LYS A 336 20.87 21.56 -7.73
N LEU A 337 20.47 21.70 -6.45
CA LEU A 337 20.24 20.56 -5.56
C LEU A 337 19.09 19.66 -6.05
N ILE A 338 17.98 20.25 -6.50
CA ILE A 338 16.89 19.52 -7.17
C ILE A 338 17.39 18.87 -8.45
N GLY A 339 18.18 19.59 -9.25
CA GLY A 339 18.82 19.04 -10.44
C GLY A 339 19.69 17.81 -10.14
N PHE A 340 20.42 17.79 -9.02
CA PHE A 340 21.17 16.62 -8.57
C PHE A 340 20.28 15.46 -8.14
N LEU A 341 19.16 15.74 -7.48
CA LEU A 341 18.19 14.71 -7.11
C LEU A 341 17.57 14.05 -8.34
N ASP A 342 17.24 14.85 -9.35
CA ASP A 342 16.60 14.42 -10.60
C ASP A 342 17.60 13.90 -11.66
N ALA A 343 18.90 14.09 -11.43
CA ALA A 343 19.94 13.73 -12.39
C ALA A 343 19.91 12.24 -12.76
N PRO A 344 20.21 11.88 -14.03
CA PRO A 344 20.29 10.50 -14.48
C PRO A 344 21.18 9.64 -13.58
N HIS A 345 20.77 8.39 -13.42
CA HIS A 345 21.54 7.38 -12.70
C HIS A 345 21.35 6.01 -13.35
N ASN A 346 22.20 5.05 -12.98
CA ASN A 346 22.01 3.64 -13.34
C ASN A 346 21.93 2.70 -12.13
N SER A 347 21.81 3.22 -10.90
CA SER A 347 21.58 2.36 -9.72
C SER A 347 20.26 1.59 -9.80
N VAL A 348 20.21 0.42 -9.17
CA VAL A 348 19.04 -0.49 -9.18
C VAL A 348 17.82 0.10 -8.49
N ALA A 349 18.03 0.83 -7.38
CA ALA A 349 16.97 1.10 -6.42
C ALA A 349 16.58 2.58 -6.28
N TRP A 350 17.21 3.49 -7.03
CA TRP A 350 16.76 4.87 -7.10
C TRP A 350 15.64 5.00 -8.15
N PRO A 351 14.55 5.74 -7.88
CA PRO A 351 13.48 5.91 -8.87
C PRO A 351 13.98 6.65 -10.11
N ALA A 352 13.49 6.24 -11.29
CA ALA A 352 13.86 6.78 -12.60
C ALA A 352 13.39 8.24 -12.82
N THR A 353 13.96 9.14 -12.04
CA THR A 353 13.61 10.57 -11.97
C THR A 353 13.94 11.31 -13.27
N SER A 354 15.02 10.95 -13.97
CA SER A 354 15.41 11.59 -15.23
C SER A 354 14.47 11.30 -16.41
N GLN A 355 13.61 10.28 -16.32
CA GLN A 355 12.56 10.04 -17.32
C GLN A 355 11.31 10.89 -17.05
N ILE A 356 11.23 11.49 -15.86
CA ILE A 356 10.08 12.27 -15.39
C ILE A 356 10.41 13.77 -15.39
N TYR A 357 11.64 14.15 -15.04
CA TYR A 357 12.06 15.53 -14.84
C TYR A 357 13.09 16.01 -15.90
N PRO A 358 13.09 17.32 -16.25
CA PRO A 358 12.18 18.36 -15.76
C PRO A 358 10.75 18.17 -16.30
N LEU A 359 9.76 18.50 -15.48
CA LEU A 359 8.36 18.48 -15.90
C LEU A 359 8.08 19.62 -16.88
N PRO A 360 7.13 19.44 -17.83
CA PRO A 360 6.55 20.56 -18.56
C PRO A 360 6.04 21.64 -17.58
N GLU A 361 6.21 22.93 -17.94
CA GLU A 361 5.86 24.07 -17.06
C GLU A 361 4.44 24.00 -16.51
N LYS A 362 3.45 23.62 -17.33
CA LYS A 362 2.05 23.43 -16.93
C LYS A 362 1.82 22.34 -15.85
N LEU A 363 2.79 21.46 -15.65
CA LEU A 363 2.76 20.39 -14.66
C LEU A 363 3.64 20.70 -13.44
N ALA A 364 4.50 21.71 -13.53
CA ALA A 364 5.30 22.17 -12.41
C ALA A 364 4.39 22.82 -11.34
N ASN A 365 4.65 22.53 -10.07
CA ASN A 365 3.97 23.15 -8.92
C ASN A 365 2.44 23.06 -8.91
N ARG A 366 1.83 22.09 -9.63
CA ARG A 366 0.39 21.84 -9.56
C ARG A 366 -0.03 21.52 -8.13
N LYS A 367 -1.05 22.22 -7.63
CA LYS A 367 -1.61 21.97 -6.30
C LYS A 367 -2.26 20.59 -6.25
N ARG A 368 -2.52 20.13 -5.03
CA ARG A 368 -3.23 18.88 -4.80
C ARG A 368 -4.61 18.93 -5.47
N GLU A 369 -5.39 19.97 -5.19
CA GLU A 369 -6.73 20.21 -5.75
C GLU A 369 -6.77 20.13 -7.28
N ASP A 370 -5.78 20.70 -7.98
CA ASP A 370 -5.69 20.67 -9.45
C ASP A 370 -5.57 19.25 -10.03
N LYS A 371 -5.20 18.25 -9.20
CA LYS A 371 -5.00 16.85 -9.60
C LYS A 371 -6.24 15.99 -9.39
N PHE A 372 -7.21 16.46 -8.59
CA PHE A 372 -8.48 15.79 -8.38
C PHE A 372 -9.52 16.46 -9.27
N VAL A 373 -10.10 15.71 -10.19
CA VAL A 373 -11.16 16.19 -11.07
C VAL A 373 -12.44 15.56 -10.59
N ASP A 374 -13.35 16.38 -10.09
CA ASP A 374 -14.70 15.93 -9.79
C ASP A 374 -15.43 15.63 -11.10
N VAL A 375 -16.04 14.45 -11.17
CA VAL A 375 -16.99 14.15 -12.25
C VAL A 375 -18.27 14.87 -11.89
N GLU A 376 -18.70 15.82 -12.74
CA GLU A 376 -20.03 16.43 -12.58
C GLU A 376 -21.06 15.29 -12.51
N GLU A 377 -21.88 15.26 -11.45
CA GLU A 377 -22.99 14.31 -11.38
C GLU A 377 -23.84 14.51 -12.65
N GLU A 378 -23.89 13.48 -13.51
CA GLU A 378 -24.80 13.51 -14.65
C GLU A 378 -26.19 13.84 -14.12
N LYS A 379 -26.82 14.88 -14.67
CA LYS A 379 -28.23 15.13 -14.38
C LYS A 379 -28.97 13.87 -14.74
N LYS A 380 -29.40 13.11 -13.73
CA LYS A 380 -30.24 11.93 -13.93
C LYS A 380 -31.48 12.41 -14.66
N GLU A 381 -31.51 12.22 -15.98
CA GLU A 381 -32.77 12.25 -16.69
C GLU A 381 -33.57 11.09 -16.11
N GLU A 382 -34.65 11.40 -15.38
CA GLU A 382 -35.60 10.35 -15.00
C GLU A 382 -35.97 9.63 -16.28
N VAL A 383 -35.64 8.34 -16.38
CA VAL A 383 -36.08 7.50 -17.49
C VAL A 383 -37.58 7.29 -17.33
N THR A 384 -38.37 8.31 -17.67
CA THR A 384 -39.82 8.30 -17.70
C THR A 384 -40.26 7.67 -19.00
N GLY A 385 -40.15 6.34 -19.08
CA GLY A 385 -40.49 5.59 -20.28
C GLY A 385 -40.66 4.11 -19.98
N GLY A 386 -41.87 3.60 -20.23
CA GLY A 386 -42.27 2.22 -20.01
C GLY A 386 -43.75 2.10 -19.64
N PRO A 387 -44.36 0.91 -19.78
CA PRO A 387 -45.70 0.66 -19.25
C PRO A 387 -45.68 0.80 -17.72
N GLN A 388 -46.69 1.48 -17.16
CA GLN A 388 -46.80 1.71 -15.72
C GLN A 388 -47.41 0.48 -15.04
N LEU A 389 -46.66 -0.15 -14.14
CA LEU A 389 -47.11 -1.33 -13.40
C LEU A 389 -47.01 -1.08 -11.90
N PHE A 390 -48.15 -0.99 -11.22
CA PHE A 390 -48.22 -0.61 -9.81
C PHE A 390 -48.42 -1.82 -8.91
N GLY A 391 -47.50 -2.03 -7.97
CA GLY A 391 -47.64 -2.98 -6.88
C GLY A 391 -48.06 -2.32 -5.56
N ASP A 392 -48.18 -3.13 -4.50
CA ASP A 392 -48.40 -2.63 -3.15
C ASP A 392 -47.12 -1.99 -2.60
N LYS A 393 -47.11 -0.65 -2.56
CA LYS A 393 -45.98 0.15 -2.07
C LYS A 393 -45.56 -0.19 -0.64
N GLU A 394 -46.50 -0.52 0.25
CA GLU A 394 -46.17 -0.83 1.65
C GLU A 394 -45.48 -2.19 1.71
N LEU A 395 -45.99 -3.16 0.95
CA LEU A 395 -45.40 -4.49 0.85
C LEU A 395 -44.01 -4.45 0.22
N ILE A 396 -43.82 -3.74 -0.91
CA ILE A 396 -42.52 -3.59 -1.58
C ILE A 396 -41.48 -3.03 -0.61
N ARG A 397 -41.81 -1.90 0.04
CA ARG A 397 -40.89 -1.21 0.96
C ARG A 397 -40.60 -2.06 2.18
N LYS A 398 -41.61 -2.73 2.75
CA LYS A 398 -41.45 -3.64 3.90
C LYS A 398 -40.58 -4.85 3.56
N ALA A 399 -40.82 -5.49 2.41
CA ALA A 399 -40.05 -6.65 1.96
C ALA A 399 -38.58 -6.32 1.72
N MET A 400 -38.30 -5.20 1.03
CA MET A 400 -36.94 -4.79 0.72
C MET A 400 -36.18 -4.31 1.96
N LYS A 401 -36.87 -3.62 2.87
CA LYS A 401 -36.30 -3.26 4.16
C LYS A 401 -35.91 -4.51 4.96
N GLN A 402 -36.83 -5.48 5.09
CA GLN A 402 -36.57 -6.71 5.84
C GLN A 402 -35.44 -7.53 5.22
N ALA A 403 -35.42 -7.67 3.89
CA ALA A 403 -34.35 -8.37 3.18
C ALA A 403 -32.98 -7.71 3.40
N ALA A 404 -32.90 -6.38 3.30
CA ALA A 404 -31.65 -5.66 3.52
C ALA A 404 -31.17 -5.73 4.98
N GLU A 405 -32.08 -5.63 5.96
CA GLU A 405 -31.73 -5.80 7.38
C GLU A 405 -31.22 -7.22 7.68
N ASP A 406 -31.85 -8.25 7.09
CA ASP A 406 -31.43 -9.64 7.25
C ASP A 406 -30.05 -9.91 6.61
N VAL A 407 -29.79 -9.34 5.43
CA VAL A 407 -28.46 -9.43 4.77
C VAL A 407 -27.38 -8.73 5.60
N LEU A 408 -27.68 -7.57 6.19
CA LEU A 408 -26.73 -6.90 7.08
C LEU A 408 -26.41 -7.73 8.32
N ALA A 409 -27.40 -8.41 8.87
CA ALA A 409 -27.19 -9.30 10.01
C ALA A 409 -26.39 -10.56 9.65
N SER A 410 -26.41 -11.00 8.39
CA SER A 410 -25.71 -12.21 7.94
C SER A 410 -24.25 -11.96 7.50
N GLU A 411 -23.84 -10.69 7.32
CA GLU A 411 -22.49 -10.29 6.88
C GLU A 411 -21.36 -11.07 7.57
N PRO A 412 -21.24 -11.12 8.92
CA PRO A 412 -20.06 -11.74 9.54
C PRO A 412 -19.95 -13.23 9.21
N LYS A 413 -21.10 -13.88 9.00
CA LYS A 413 -21.16 -15.31 8.67
C LYS A 413 -20.80 -15.55 7.20
N LEU A 414 -21.29 -14.71 6.29
CA LEU A 414 -20.99 -14.77 4.87
C LEU A 414 -19.49 -14.52 4.61
N THR A 415 -18.91 -13.49 5.23
CA THR A 415 -17.47 -13.16 5.16
C THR A 415 -16.62 -14.31 5.70
N LYS A 416 -17.02 -14.90 6.84
CA LYS A 416 -16.33 -16.07 7.40
C LYS A 416 -16.35 -17.27 6.46
N TRP A 417 -17.50 -17.58 5.85
CA TRP A 417 -17.60 -18.67 4.89
C TRP A 417 -16.76 -18.41 3.65
N ASP A 418 -16.78 -17.18 3.14
CA ASP A 418 -16.01 -16.80 1.96
C ASP A 418 -14.51 -16.76 2.21
N THR A 419 -14.05 -16.48 3.44
CA THR A 419 -12.61 -16.59 3.79
C THR A 419 -12.09 -18.02 3.65
N ILE A 420 -12.97 -19.02 3.81
CA ILE A 420 -12.61 -20.44 3.68
C ILE A 420 -12.56 -20.85 2.20
N VAL A 421 -13.46 -20.32 1.36
CA VAL A 421 -13.70 -20.83 0.00
C VAL A 421 -13.39 -19.82 -1.11
N GLY A 422 -13.03 -18.60 -0.77
CA GLY A 422 -12.87 -17.45 -1.67
C GLY A 422 -11.84 -16.47 -1.12
N ASP A 423 -12.08 -15.17 -1.32
CA ASP A 423 -11.23 -14.07 -0.87
C ASP A 423 -11.72 -13.36 0.41
N GLY A 424 -12.91 -13.73 0.91
CA GLY A 424 -13.40 -13.28 2.21
C GLY A 424 -14.12 -11.94 2.19
N ASP A 425 -14.57 -11.47 1.02
CA ASP A 425 -15.22 -10.15 0.85
C ASP A 425 -16.72 -10.24 0.54
N CYS A 426 -17.27 -11.46 0.37
CA CYS A 426 -18.65 -11.64 -0.07
C CYS A 426 -19.67 -11.00 0.89
N GLY A 427 -19.49 -11.21 2.20
CA GLY A 427 -20.39 -10.64 3.21
C GLY A 427 -20.31 -9.11 3.23
N GLU A 428 -19.10 -8.55 3.27
CA GLU A 428 -18.87 -7.10 3.22
C GLU A 428 -19.51 -6.46 1.98
N THR A 429 -19.34 -7.10 0.81
CA THR A 429 -19.95 -6.65 -0.44
C THR A 429 -21.48 -6.66 -0.36
N CYS A 430 -22.09 -7.71 0.19
CA CYS A 430 -23.54 -7.78 0.39
C CYS A 430 -24.04 -6.73 1.40
N ALA A 431 -23.27 -6.44 2.44
CA ALA A 431 -23.59 -5.41 3.42
C ALA A 431 -23.61 -4.00 2.81
N LEU A 432 -22.66 -3.68 1.91
CA LEU A 432 -22.67 -2.41 1.18
C LEU A 432 -23.95 -2.24 0.36
N GLY A 433 -24.34 -3.28 -0.39
CA GLY A 433 -25.60 -3.28 -1.16
C GLY A 433 -26.85 -3.12 -0.29
N ALA A 434 -26.89 -3.80 0.85
CA ALA A 434 -28.00 -3.71 1.79
C ALA A 434 -28.09 -2.32 2.45
N GLN A 435 -26.97 -1.73 2.87
CA GLN A 435 -26.94 -0.36 3.40
C GLN A 435 -27.40 0.67 2.36
N ALA A 436 -26.92 0.55 1.12
CA ALA A 436 -27.32 1.42 0.02
C ALA A 436 -28.83 1.29 -0.27
N THR A 437 -29.37 0.08 -0.23
CA THR A 437 -30.81 -0.19 -0.39
C THR A 437 -31.63 0.46 0.73
N LEU A 438 -31.22 0.30 2.00
CA LEU A 438 -31.89 0.94 3.13
C LEU A 438 -31.86 2.47 3.04
N LYS A 439 -30.73 3.04 2.59
CA LYS A 439 -30.61 4.47 2.32
C LYS A 439 -31.60 4.92 1.23
N ALA A 440 -31.65 4.22 0.09
CA ALA A 440 -32.57 4.54 -1.00
C ALA A 440 -34.05 4.42 -0.59
N LEU A 441 -34.42 3.41 0.21
CA LEU A 441 -35.78 3.28 0.76
C LEU A 441 -36.16 4.45 1.67
N LYS A 442 -35.21 4.95 2.46
CA LYS A 442 -35.39 6.15 3.30
C LYS A 442 -35.56 7.41 2.45
N GLU A 443 -34.88 7.49 1.31
CA GLU A 443 -34.95 8.60 0.35
C GLU A 443 -36.17 8.55 -0.58
N GLY A 444 -36.96 7.48 -0.54
CA GLY A 444 -38.27 7.41 -1.20
C GLY A 444 -38.43 6.29 -2.23
N LEU A 445 -37.43 5.41 -2.41
CA LEU A 445 -37.52 4.28 -3.33
C LEU A 445 -38.78 3.43 -3.05
N GLY A 446 -39.59 3.18 -4.09
CA GLY A 446 -40.82 2.38 -4.03
C GLY A 446 -42.01 3.07 -3.36
N SER A 447 -41.96 4.39 -3.10
CA SER A 447 -43.07 5.15 -2.49
C SER A 447 -44.26 5.39 -3.42
N ASP A 448 -44.01 5.36 -4.74
CA ASP A 448 -45.00 5.45 -5.82
C ASP A 448 -45.67 4.11 -6.13
N GLY A 449 -45.06 2.99 -5.71
CA GLY A 449 -45.48 1.62 -6.02
C GLY A 449 -45.20 1.19 -7.46
N GLU A 450 -44.48 1.99 -8.25
CA GLU A 450 -44.23 1.71 -9.66
C GLU A 450 -43.05 0.73 -9.80
N LEU A 451 -43.32 -0.48 -10.28
CA LEU A 451 -42.38 -1.60 -10.24
C LEU A 451 -41.20 -1.42 -11.19
N VAL A 452 -41.41 -0.85 -12.38
CA VAL A 452 -40.33 -0.68 -13.37
C VAL A 452 -39.30 0.33 -12.85
N HIS A 453 -39.77 1.46 -12.34
CA HIS A 453 -38.99 2.50 -11.69
C HIS A 453 -38.27 1.95 -10.45
N PHE A 454 -38.98 1.18 -9.61
CA PHE A 454 -38.38 0.54 -8.45
C PHE A 454 -37.17 -0.33 -8.83
N PHE A 455 -37.32 -1.25 -9.79
CA PHE A 455 -36.21 -2.14 -10.18
C PHE A 455 -35.10 -1.41 -10.95
N ARG A 456 -35.40 -0.34 -11.71
CA ARG A 456 -34.37 0.52 -12.32
C ARG A 456 -33.48 1.17 -11.27
N VAL A 457 -34.11 1.86 -10.31
CA VAL A 457 -33.36 2.53 -9.24
C VAL A 457 -32.65 1.52 -8.35
N LEU A 458 -33.28 0.38 -8.04
CA LEU A 458 -32.62 -0.68 -7.28
C LEU A 458 -31.41 -1.25 -8.03
N THR A 459 -31.48 -1.39 -9.35
CA THR A 459 -30.33 -1.81 -10.17
C THR A 459 -29.18 -0.81 -10.04
N GLU A 460 -29.44 0.49 -10.18
CA GLU A 460 -28.41 1.53 -10.00
C GLU A 460 -27.80 1.51 -8.59
N VAL A 461 -28.65 1.35 -7.57
CA VAL A 461 -28.22 1.29 -6.17
C VAL A 461 -27.29 0.09 -5.95
N ILE A 462 -27.67 -1.09 -6.42
CA ILE A 462 -26.88 -2.31 -6.27
C ILE A 462 -25.59 -2.22 -7.10
N ASP A 463 -25.66 -1.79 -8.35
CA ASP A 463 -24.49 -1.67 -9.23
C ASP A 463 -23.46 -0.65 -8.71
N GLY A 464 -23.94 0.48 -8.17
CA GLY A 464 -23.08 1.52 -7.61
C GLY A 464 -22.51 1.23 -6.23
N SER A 465 -23.02 0.22 -5.51
CA SER A 465 -22.60 -0.10 -4.13
C SER A 465 -21.96 -1.48 -3.97
N MET A 466 -22.28 -2.43 -4.84
CA MET A 466 -21.73 -3.78 -4.82
C MET A 466 -20.74 -3.95 -5.97
N GLY A 467 -19.44 -4.02 -5.64
CA GLY A 467 -18.40 -4.37 -6.60
C GLY A 467 -18.34 -5.87 -6.91
N GLY A 468 -17.39 -6.24 -7.77
CA GLY A 468 -17.04 -7.63 -8.03
C GLY A 468 -18.11 -8.45 -8.77
N THR A 469 -17.90 -9.77 -8.82
CA THR A 469 -18.73 -10.68 -9.61
C THR A 469 -20.17 -10.75 -9.11
N LEU A 470 -20.38 -10.71 -7.79
CA LEU A 470 -21.71 -10.86 -7.21
C LEU A 470 -22.57 -9.61 -7.44
N GLY A 471 -22.00 -8.41 -7.32
CA GLY A 471 -22.65 -7.16 -7.70
C GLY A 471 -23.12 -7.20 -9.16
N ALA A 472 -22.22 -7.55 -10.09
CA ALA A 472 -22.57 -7.68 -11.51
C ALA A 472 -23.69 -8.72 -11.78
N ILE A 473 -23.67 -9.87 -11.09
CA ILE A 473 -24.73 -10.89 -11.22
C ILE A 473 -26.08 -10.33 -10.78
N PHE A 474 -26.15 -9.66 -9.62
CA PHE A 474 -27.40 -9.09 -9.14
C PHE A 474 -27.87 -7.92 -10.01
N SER A 475 -26.97 -7.03 -10.45
CA SER A 475 -27.31 -5.94 -11.38
C SER A 475 -27.88 -6.47 -12.70
N ILE A 476 -27.25 -7.49 -13.30
CA ILE A 476 -27.75 -8.12 -14.54
C ILE A 476 -29.12 -8.78 -14.31
N PHE A 477 -29.30 -9.46 -13.18
CA PHE A 477 -30.57 -10.08 -12.83
C PHE A 477 -31.68 -9.05 -12.64
N LEU A 478 -31.43 -7.96 -11.91
CA LEU A 478 -32.38 -6.86 -11.68
C LEU A 478 -32.71 -6.11 -12.99
N ALA A 479 -31.72 -5.89 -13.85
CA ALA A 479 -31.95 -5.33 -15.19
C ALA A 479 -32.79 -6.28 -16.06
N GLY A 480 -32.57 -7.60 -15.94
CA GLY A 480 -33.40 -8.63 -16.55
C GLY A 480 -34.84 -8.61 -16.04
N LEU A 481 -35.04 -8.46 -14.72
CA LEU A 481 -36.37 -8.32 -14.10
C LEU A 481 -37.08 -7.07 -14.63
N THR A 482 -36.37 -5.94 -14.69
CA THR A 482 -36.90 -4.68 -15.24
C THR A 482 -37.37 -4.87 -16.68
N THR A 483 -36.54 -5.50 -17.52
CA THR A 483 -36.86 -5.76 -18.93
C THR A 483 -38.07 -6.69 -19.05
N ALA A 484 -38.10 -7.78 -18.28
CA ALA A 484 -39.21 -8.72 -18.29
C ALA A 484 -40.53 -8.11 -17.80
N LEU A 485 -40.49 -7.18 -16.83
CA LEU A 485 -41.66 -6.43 -16.38
C LEU A 485 -42.21 -5.52 -17.50
N ILE A 486 -41.31 -4.80 -18.20
CA ILE A 486 -41.68 -3.96 -19.34
C ILE A 486 -42.32 -4.80 -20.45
N ASP A 487 -41.73 -5.94 -20.80
CA ASP A 487 -42.24 -6.82 -21.85
C ASP A 487 -43.60 -7.42 -21.48
N ALA A 488 -43.77 -7.88 -20.24
CA ALA A 488 -45.02 -8.47 -19.76
C ALA A 488 -46.17 -7.44 -19.70
N ALA A 489 -45.86 -6.22 -19.28
CA ALA A 489 -46.83 -5.13 -19.26
C ALA A 489 -47.15 -4.59 -20.67
N SER A 490 -46.27 -4.79 -21.65
CA SER A 490 -46.50 -4.39 -23.05
C SER A 490 -47.26 -5.45 -23.87
N SER A 491 -47.18 -6.73 -23.48
CA SER A 491 -47.71 -7.86 -24.26
C SER A 491 -49.15 -8.27 -23.89
N SER A 492 -49.76 -7.62 -22.90
CA SER A 492 -51.06 -7.98 -22.35
C SER A 492 -52.19 -7.04 -22.84
N ASN A 493 -53.35 -7.61 -23.20
CA ASN A 493 -54.58 -6.85 -23.55
C ASN A 493 -55.26 -6.29 -22.27
N GLY A 494 -54.51 -5.54 -21.46
CA GLY A 494 -54.88 -5.06 -20.12
C GLY A 494 -53.74 -5.25 -19.11
N ALA A 495 -53.74 -4.53 -17.99
CA ALA A 495 -52.68 -4.65 -16.98
C ALA A 495 -52.61 -6.09 -16.43
N PRO A 496 -51.42 -6.72 -16.35
CA PRO A 496 -51.30 -8.09 -15.85
C PRO A 496 -51.64 -8.15 -14.36
N GLU A 497 -52.24 -9.26 -13.92
CA GLU A 497 -52.49 -9.52 -12.51
C GLU A 497 -51.19 -9.88 -11.79
N LEU A 498 -50.82 -9.11 -10.77
CA LEU A 498 -49.58 -9.25 -10.00
C LEU A 498 -49.62 -10.42 -9.00
N THR A 499 -49.73 -11.63 -9.53
CA THR A 499 -49.72 -12.87 -8.74
C THR A 499 -48.29 -13.39 -8.50
N PRO A 500 -48.05 -14.26 -7.51
CA PRO A 500 -46.75 -14.91 -7.37
C PRO A 500 -46.30 -15.67 -8.64
N ALA A 501 -47.24 -16.24 -9.39
CA ALA A 501 -46.94 -16.89 -10.67
C ALA A 501 -46.44 -15.89 -11.73
N PHE A 502 -46.99 -14.67 -11.77
CA PHE A 502 -46.50 -13.59 -12.63
C PHE A 502 -45.04 -13.23 -12.27
N PHE A 503 -44.75 -13.03 -10.99
CA PHE A 503 -43.37 -12.76 -10.54
C PHE A 503 -42.43 -13.94 -10.80
N GLY A 504 -42.92 -15.17 -10.76
CA GLY A 504 -42.20 -16.36 -11.19
C GLY A 504 -41.80 -16.30 -12.66
N GLN A 505 -42.74 -15.99 -13.56
CA GLN A 505 -42.46 -15.87 -15.00
C GLN A 505 -41.43 -14.76 -15.30
N VAL A 506 -41.61 -13.58 -14.71
CA VAL A 506 -40.68 -12.44 -14.85
C VAL A 506 -39.29 -12.83 -14.32
N THR A 507 -39.23 -13.54 -13.19
CA THR A 507 -37.99 -14.08 -12.62
C THR A 507 -37.31 -15.08 -13.55
N SER A 508 -38.05 -15.98 -14.19
CA SER A 508 -37.51 -16.91 -15.18
C SER A 508 -36.91 -16.19 -16.38
N SER A 509 -37.56 -15.15 -16.91
CA SER A 509 -37.03 -14.33 -18.01
C SER A 509 -35.75 -13.58 -17.62
N ALA A 510 -35.71 -13.05 -16.40
CA ALA A 510 -34.50 -12.42 -15.84
C ALA A 510 -33.35 -13.43 -15.67
N LEU A 511 -33.68 -14.65 -15.24
CA LEU A 511 -32.74 -15.77 -15.13
C LEU A 511 -32.14 -16.15 -16.48
N GLU A 512 -32.91 -16.19 -17.56
CA GLU A 512 -32.37 -16.44 -18.90
C GLU A 512 -31.44 -15.31 -19.37
N THR A 513 -31.80 -14.06 -19.06
CA THR A 513 -30.94 -12.89 -19.31
C THR A 513 -29.60 -13.01 -18.60
N LEU A 514 -29.60 -13.48 -17.35
CA LEU A 514 -28.40 -13.75 -16.58
C LEU A 514 -27.62 -14.95 -17.12
N LYS A 515 -28.28 -16.09 -17.35
CA LYS A 515 -27.68 -17.34 -17.90
C LYS A 515 -27.00 -17.13 -19.26
N ALA A 516 -27.44 -16.13 -20.04
CA ALA A 516 -26.80 -15.75 -21.30
C ALA A 516 -25.48 -14.98 -21.11
N ARG A 517 -25.25 -14.39 -19.93
CA ARG A 517 -24.07 -13.56 -19.59
C ARG A 517 -23.13 -14.22 -18.58
N THR A 518 -23.52 -15.35 -18.00
CA THR A 518 -22.65 -16.17 -17.13
C THR A 518 -22.74 -17.66 -17.48
N ALA A 519 -21.62 -18.38 -17.33
CA ALA A 519 -21.58 -19.83 -17.44
C ALA A 519 -22.14 -20.55 -16.19
N ALA A 520 -22.47 -19.82 -15.12
CA ALA A 520 -22.93 -20.40 -13.86
C ALA A 520 -24.32 -21.07 -13.99
N ARG A 521 -24.43 -22.28 -13.44
CA ARG A 521 -25.62 -23.14 -13.45
C ARG A 521 -25.74 -23.85 -12.10
N VAL A 522 -26.89 -24.48 -11.84
CA VAL A 522 -27.03 -25.40 -10.71
C VAL A 522 -25.96 -26.49 -10.80
N GLY A 523 -25.35 -26.84 -9.67
CA GLY A 523 -24.22 -27.74 -9.55
C GLY A 523 -22.85 -27.07 -9.75
N HIS A 524 -22.78 -25.74 -9.88
CA HIS A 524 -21.49 -25.03 -10.08
C HIS A 524 -20.93 -24.40 -8.80
N ARG A 525 -21.70 -24.41 -7.70
CA ARG A 525 -21.39 -23.81 -6.40
C ARG A 525 -21.23 -22.30 -6.50
N THR A 526 -22.34 -21.65 -6.79
CA THR A 526 -22.50 -20.21 -6.99
C THR A 526 -23.89 -19.79 -6.52
N VAL A 527 -24.16 -18.47 -6.53
CA VAL A 527 -25.52 -17.94 -6.31
C VAL A 527 -26.61 -18.57 -7.19
N MET A 528 -26.25 -19.10 -8.36
CA MET A 528 -27.21 -19.76 -9.26
C MET A 528 -27.81 -21.04 -8.67
N ASP A 529 -27.13 -21.69 -7.73
CA ASP A 529 -27.62 -22.88 -7.03
C ASP A 529 -28.83 -22.57 -6.15
N ALA A 530 -28.98 -21.33 -5.69
CA ALA A 530 -30.16 -20.86 -4.97
C ALA A 530 -31.14 -20.11 -5.88
N LEU A 531 -30.61 -19.26 -6.76
CA LEU A 531 -31.39 -18.34 -7.60
C LEU A 531 -32.19 -19.06 -8.70
N ILE A 532 -31.63 -20.10 -9.34
CA ILE A 532 -32.36 -20.89 -10.34
C ILE A 532 -33.54 -21.65 -9.71
N PRO A 533 -33.35 -22.47 -8.64
CA PRO A 533 -34.46 -23.19 -8.01
C PRO A 533 -35.57 -22.27 -7.49
N PHE A 534 -35.22 -21.09 -6.96
CA PHE A 534 -36.20 -20.07 -6.56
C PHE A 534 -37.10 -19.67 -7.74
N GLY A 535 -36.48 -19.23 -8.84
CA GLY A 535 -37.21 -18.72 -10.00
C GLY A 535 -38.07 -19.77 -10.69
N GLU A 536 -37.52 -20.97 -10.91
CA GLU A 536 -38.24 -22.08 -11.55
C GLU A 536 -39.42 -22.55 -10.69
N THR A 537 -39.21 -22.74 -9.38
CA THR A 537 -40.28 -23.17 -8.46
C THR A 537 -41.39 -22.12 -8.34
N LEU A 538 -41.04 -20.82 -8.31
CA LEU A 538 -42.03 -19.75 -8.25
C LEU A 538 -42.88 -19.69 -9.53
N ALA A 539 -42.25 -19.87 -10.70
CA ALA A 539 -42.94 -19.88 -11.99
C ALA A 539 -43.88 -21.09 -12.13
N GLU A 540 -43.47 -22.27 -11.67
CA GLU A 540 -44.26 -23.50 -11.77
C GLU A 540 -45.39 -23.59 -10.74
N SER A 541 -45.11 -23.22 -9.49
CA SER A 541 -46.04 -23.45 -8.37
C SER A 541 -46.92 -22.25 -8.04
N GLY A 542 -46.48 -21.03 -8.37
CA GLY A 542 -47.13 -19.81 -7.90
C GLY A 542 -47.13 -19.67 -6.36
N ASP A 543 -46.22 -20.35 -5.65
CA ASP A 543 -46.17 -20.39 -4.19
C ASP A 543 -44.81 -19.88 -3.69
N LEU A 544 -44.81 -18.68 -3.12
CA LEU A 544 -43.61 -18.04 -2.58
C LEU A 544 -42.93 -18.87 -1.48
N LYS A 545 -43.70 -19.57 -0.65
CA LYS A 545 -43.11 -20.39 0.45
C LYS A 545 -42.35 -21.57 -0.13
N LYS A 546 -42.90 -22.24 -1.14
CA LYS A 546 -42.22 -23.34 -1.83
C LYS A 546 -40.97 -22.87 -2.57
N ALA A 547 -41.06 -21.70 -3.23
CA ALA A 547 -39.92 -21.12 -3.93
C ALA A 547 -38.76 -20.76 -2.99
N VAL A 548 -39.06 -20.15 -1.83
CA VAL A 548 -38.05 -19.85 -0.81
C VAL A 548 -37.45 -21.13 -0.22
N GLU A 549 -38.25 -22.16 -0.01
CA GLU A 549 -37.75 -23.45 0.45
C GLU A 549 -36.82 -24.12 -0.58
N ALA A 550 -37.16 -24.06 -1.87
CA ALA A 550 -36.31 -24.55 -2.94
C ALA A 550 -35.00 -23.74 -3.04
N CYS A 551 -35.07 -22.42 -2.87
CA CYS A 551 -33.91 -21.54 -2.79
C CYS A 551 -32.97 -21.95 -1.66
N ARG A 552 -33.53 -22.17 -0.46
CA ARG A 552 -32.80 -22.57 0.75
C ARG A 552 -32.13 -23.92 0.58
N GLN A 553 -32.86 -24.92 0.08
CA GLN A 553 -32.31 -26.24 -0.22
C GLN A 553 -31.18 -26.17 -1.26
N GLY A 554 -31.36 -25.36 -2.31
CA GLY A 554 -30.34 -25.12 -3.33
C GLY A 554 -29.07 -24.52 -2.73
N GLY A 555 -29.20 -23.45 -1.96
CA GLY A 555 -28.08 -22.80 -1.27
C GLY A 555 -27.38 -23.72 -0.26
N GLU A 556 -28.11 -24.43 0.59
CA GLU A 556 -27.54 -25.37 1.57
C GLU A 556 -26.84 -26.55 0.91
N SER A 557 -27.36 -27.06 -0.23
CA SER A 557 -26.77 -28.21 -0.94
C SER A 557 -25.37 -27.94 -1.51
N THR A 558 -24.97 -26.67 -1.60
CA THR A 558 -23.66 -26.28 -2.13
C THR A 558 -22.48 -26.74 -1.26
N VAL A 559 -22.74 -27.18 -0.02
CA VAL A 559 -21.72 -27.83 0.84
C VAL A 559 -21.18 -29.11 0.21
N ASP A 560 -22.01 -29.83 -0.53
CA ASP A 560 -21.69 -31.12 -1.15
C ASP A 560 -21.14 -30.98 -2.58
N LEU A 561 -21.06 -29.75 -3.09
CA LEU A 561 -20.65 -29.47 -4.46
C LEU A 561 -19.16 -29.16 -4.56
N GLN A 562 -18.51 -29.73 -5.57
CA GLN A 562 -17.22 -29.24 -6.02
C GLN A 562 -17.43 -27.99 -6.87
N ALA A 563 -16.75 -26.90 -6.51
CA ALA A 563 -16.83 -25.66 -7.27
C ALA A 563 -16.31 -25.84 -8.70
N LYS A 564 -17.07 -25.31 -9.67
CA LYS A 564 -16.69 -25.31 -11.10
C LYS A 564 -16.41 -23.91 -11.63
N LEU A 565 -16.81 -22.88 -10.89
CA LEU A 565 -16.61 -21.47 -11.24
C LEU A 565 -16.26 -20.66 -9.99
N GLY A 566 -15.75 -19.45 -10.21
CA GLY A 566 -15.34 -18.55 -9.14
C GLY A 566 -14.05 -18.99 -8.44
N ARG A 567 -13.65 -18.22 -7.42
CA ARG A 567 -12.41 -18.45 -6.67
C ARG A 567 -12.38 -19.76 -5.91
N ALA A 568 -13.56 -20.29 -5.57
CA ALA A 568 -13.72 -21.60 -4.94
C ALA A 568 -13.17 -22.76 -5.77
N THR A 569 -12.94 -22.59 -7.07
CA THR A 569 -12.27 -23.61 -7.92
C THR A 569 -10.79 -23.79 -7.60
N TYR A 570 -10.12 -22.78 -7.03
CA TYR A 570 -8.68 -22.83 -6.72
C TYR A 570 -8.39 -23.48 -5.38
N VAL A 571 -9.39 -23.55 -4.52
CA VAL A 571 -9.27 -24.20 -3.22
C VAL A 571 -9.27 -25.70 -3.47
N GLY A 572 -8.15 -26.38 -3.14
CA GLY A 572 -8.03 -27.83 -3.24
C GLY A 572 -9.04 -28.55 -2.35
N GLN A 573 -8.98 -29.89 -2.28
CA GLN A 573 -9.77 -30.63 -1.29
C GLN A 573 -9.39 -30.14 0.12
N LEU A 574 -10.27 -29.36 0.75
CA LEU A 574 -10.07 -28.90 2.12
C LEU A 574 -10.21 -30.08 3.09
N GLU A 575 -9.34 -30.14 4.09
CA GLU A 575 -9.50 -31.05 5.21
C GLU A 575 -10.57 -30.47 6.16
N GLY A 576 -11.84 -30.89 6.01
CA GLY A 576 -12.96 -30.50 6.88
C GLY A 576 -14.29 -30.30 6.15
N ASP A 577 -15.34 -29.96 6.91
CA ASP A 577 -16.68 -29.66 6.36
C ASP A 577 -16.66 -28.32 5.59
N MET A 578 -17.05 -28.37 4.31
CA MET A 578 -17.13 -27.18 3.47
C MET A 578 -18.34 -26.33 3.86
N PRO A 579 -18.20 -24.99 3.97
CA PRO A 579 -19.37 -24.14 4.15
C PRO A 579 -20.19 -24.07 2.85
N PRO A 580 -21.49 -23.71 2.94
CA PRO A 580 -22.27 -23.41 1.74
C PRO A 580 -21.68 -22.20 1.01
N ASP A 581 -21.99 -22.09 -0.28
CA ASP A 581 -21.59 -20.95 -1.11
C ASP A 581 -22.14 -19.64 -0.50
N PRO A 582 -21.25 -18.68 -0.15
CA PRO A 582 -21.66 -17.41 0.45
C PRO A 582 -22.63 -16.62 -0.45
N GLY A 583 -22.41 -16.62 -1.77
CA GLY A 583 -23.28 -15.92 -2.72
C GLY A 583 -24.69 -16.52 -2.77
N ALA A 584 -24.80 -17.85 -2.78
CA ALA A 584 -26.07 -18.56 -2.70
C ALA A 584 -26.82 -18.24 -1.40
N MET A 585 -26.12 -18.31 -0.26
CA MET A 585 -26.74 -18.02 1.04
C MET A 585 -27.10 -16.55 1.23
N ALA A 586 -26.38 -15.62 0.59
CA ALA A 586 -26.78 -14.22 0.53
C ALA A 586 -28.14 -14.06 -0.17
N PHE A 587 -28.35 -14.72 -1.32
CA PHE A 587 -29.64 -14.69 -2.01
C PHE A 587 -30.75 -15.41 -1.23
N VAL A 588 -30.45 -16.53 -0.55
CA VAL A 588 -31.39 -17.18 0.39
C VAL A 588 -31.86 -16.18 1.44
N THR A 589 -30.93 -15.44 2.05
CA THR A 589 -31.25 -14.41 3.06
C THR A 589 -32.20 -13.34 2.52
N VAL A 590 -31.98 -12.89 1.28
CA VAL A 590 -32.85 -11.91 0.61
C VAL A 590 -34.28 -12.44 0.49
N VAL A 591 -34.46 -13.65 -0.07
CA VAL A 591 -35.82 -14.18 -0.33
C VAL A 591 -36.54 -14.62 0.94
N GLU A 592 -35.83 -15.04 1.98
CA GLU A 592 -36.41 -15.29 3.31
C GLU A 592 -36.91 -13.99 3.94
N GLY A 593 -36.16 -12.90 3.82
CA GLY A 593 -36.59 -11.58 4.28
C GLY A 593 -37.86 -11.10 3.57
N ILE A 594 -37.96 -11.31 2.26
CA ILE A 594 -39.17 -11.03 1.47
C ILE A 594 -40.36 -11.85 1.99
N LEU A 595 -40.17 -13.16 2.25
CA LEU A 595 -41.24 -14.03 2.73
C LEU A 595 -41.75 -13.64 4.13
N LYS A 596 -40.86 -13.20 5.04
CA LYS A 596 -41.23 -12.68 6.36
C LYS A 596 -42.15 -11.46 6.23
N ALA A 597 -41.82 -10.54 5.34
CA ALA A 597 -42.64 -9.36 5.07
C ALA A 597 -43.99 -9.70 4.43
N TYR A 598 -44.02 -10.69 3.53
CA TYR A 598 -45.24 -11.17 2.88
C TYR A 598 -46.19 -11.93 3.82
N SER A 599 -45.65 -12.56 4.86
CA SER A 599 -46.42 -13.38 5.82
C SER A 599 -46.87 -12.62 7.07
N SER A 600 -46.52 -11.33 7.19
CA SER A 600 -46.81 -10.47 8.35
C SER A 600 -47.66 -9.28 7.93
#